data_AF-A0A7J2HL94-F1
#
_entry.id   AF-A0A7J2HL94-F1
#
_cell.length_a   1.000
_cell.length_b   1.000
_cell.length_c   1.000
_cell.angle_alpha   90.00
_cell.angle_beta   90.00
_cell.angle_gamma   90.00
#
_symmetry.space_group_name_H-M   'P 1'
#
loop_
_entity.id
_entity.type
_entity.pdbx_description
1 polymer ?
#
loop_
_entity_poly.entity_id
_entity_poly.type
_entity_poly.pdbx_seq_one_letter_code
_entity_poly.pdbx_strand_id
1 'polypeptide(L)' 'MKYSLLGMHLRLKPGVIVVDKREERSGIPSLLRELGISVRYEMLEVGDYLLPGDILVERK' A
#
# COMPACT_ATOMS: atom_id res chain seq x y z
N MET A 1 -11.61 3.79 10.56
CA MET A 1 -12.42 2.59 10.27
C MET A 1 -12.77 2.47 8.78
N LYS A 2 -11.79 2.44 7.85
CA LYS A 2 -12.08 2.05 6.45
C LYS A 2 -11.72 0.60 6.11
N TYR A 3 -10.91 -0.06 6.94
CA TYR A 3 -10.44 -1.43 6.68
C TYR A 3 -10.82 -2.46 7.75
N SER A 4 -11.72 -2.11 8.67
CA SER A 4 -12.30 -3.07 9.59
C SER A 4 -13.79 -3.15 9.35
N LEU A 5 -14.23 -4.20 8.63
CA LEU A 5 -15.37 -5.07 8.92
C LEU A 5 -15.75 -5.89 7.67
N LEU A 6 -15.97 -7.19 7.90
CA LEU A 6 -16.45 -8.25 6.99
C LEU A 6 -15.49 -8.72 5.91
N GLY A 7 -14.89 -9.90 6.13
CA GLY A 7 -15.03 -11.09 5.27
C GLY A 7 -14.75 -11.01 3.77
N MET A 8 -14.25 -9.89 3.27
CA MET A 8 -13.79 -9.68 1.93
C MET A 8 -12.30 -9.45 2.07
N HIS A 9 -11.51 -10.49 1.81
CA HIS A 9 -10.13 -10.33 1.41
C HIS A 9 -10.16 -9.23 0.34
N LEU A 10 -9.73 -8.01 0.68
CA LEU A 10 -9.55 -6.96 -0.30
C LEU A 10 -8.29 -7.38 -1.04
N ARG A 11 -8.43 -8.42 -1.88
CA ARG A 11 -7.33 -9.13 -2.50
C ARG A 11 -6.73 -8.14 -3.46
N LEU A 12 -5.75 -7.38 -2.99
CA LEU A 12 -4.99 -6.49 -3.83
C LEU A 12 -4.53 -7.32 -5.01
N LYS A 13 -4.79 -6.80 -6.21
CA LYS A 13 -4.33 -7.47 -7.41
C LYS A 13 -2.81 -7.66 -7.28
N PRO A 14 -2.27 -8.82 -7.67
CA PRO A 14 -0.82 -8.99 -7.74
C PRO A 14 -0.17 -7.81 -8.48
N GLY A 15 0.92 -7.28 -7.93
CA GLY A 15 1.61 -6.11 -8.47
C GLY A 15 0.99 -4.75 -8.15
N VAL A 16 -0.04 -4.68 -7.30
CA VAL A 16 -0.55 -3.41 -6.74
C VAL A 16 -0.13 -3.29 -5.27
N ILE A 17 0.56 -2.19 -4.95
CA ILE A 17 0.86 -1.79 -3.57
C ILE A 17 0.05 -0.54 -3.26
N VAL A 18 -0.64 -0.56 -2.11
CA VAL A 18 -1.23 0.65 -1.55
C VAL A 18 -0.17 1.33 -0.69
N VAL A 19 0.07 2.60 -0.94
CA VAL A 19 1.10 3.39 -0.27
C VAL A 19 0.41 4.50 0.52
N ASP A 20 0.82 4.67 1.78
CA ASP A 20 0.36 5.80 2.56
C ASP A 20 0.76 7.11 1.88
N LYS A 21 -0.17 8.05 1.78
CA LYS A 21 0.04 9.33 1.09
C LYS A 21 1.20 10.14 1.68
N ARG A 22 1.57 9.93 2.96
CA ARG A 22 2.74 10.55 3.60
C ARG A 22 4.06 10.11 2.97
N GLU A 23 4.12 8.90 2.40
CA GLU A 23 5.32 8.36 1.74
C GLU A 23 5.58 8.91 0.32
N GLU A 24 4.66 9.71 -0.24
CA GLU A 24 4.81 10.29 -1.58
C GLU A 24 6.13 11.05 -1.77
N ARG A 25 6.64 11.69 -0.70
CA ARG A 25 7.88 12.49 -0.72
C ARG A 25 9.16 11.68 -0.50
N SER A 26 9.07 10.37 -0.26
CA SER A 26 10.24 9.53 0.04
C SER A 26 11.05 9.11 -1.19
N GLY A 27 10.47 9.20 -2.40
CA GLY A 27 11.04 8.66 -3.63
C GLY A 27 10.85 7.14 -3.80
N ILE A 28 10.52 6.40 -2.75
CA ILE A 28 10.22 4.95 -2.81
C ILE A 28 9.05 4.64 -3.75
N PRO A 29 7.93 5.41 -3.74
CA PRO A 29 6.83 5.16 -4.67
C PRO A 29 7.22 5.31 -6.14
N SER A 30 8.22 6.15 -6.45
CA SER A 30 8.75 6.29 -7.81
C SER A 30 9.56 5.06 -8.21
N LEU A 31 10.45 4.59 -7.33
CA LEU A 31 11.22 3.36 -7.52
C LEU A 31 10.31 2.14 -7.73
N LEU A 32 9.22 2.02 -6.96
CA LEU A 32 8.24 0.95 -7.15
C LEU A 32 7.63 0.98 -8.56
N ARG A 33 7.28 2.18 -9.06
CA ARG A 33 6.76 2.34 -10.43
C ARG A 33 7.80 1.99 -11.50
N GLU A 34 9.06 2.36 -11.29
CA GLU A 34 10.17 2.01 -12.18
C GLU A 34 10.38 0.49 -12.29
N LEU A 35 10.10 -0.25 -11.21
CA LEU A 35 10.09 -1.72 -11.18
C LEU A 35 8.83 -2.34 -11.80
N GLY A 36 7.93 -1.53 -12.37
CA GLY A 36 6.67 -1.99 -12.98
C GLY A 36 5.55 -2.28 -11.96
N ILE A 37 5.72 -1.89 -10.69
CA ILE A 37 4.71 -2.08 -9.65
C ILE A 37 3.71 -0.93 -9.71
N SER A 38 2.43 -1.28 -9.72
CA SER A 38 1.35 -0.31 -9.64
C SER A 38 1.23 0.23 -8.22
N VAL A 39 1.32 1.55 -8.07
CA VAL A 39 1.18 2.24 -6.79
C VAL A 39 -0.16 2.95 -6.72
N ARG A 40 -0.93 2.67 -5.68
CA ARG A 40 -2.16 3.40 -5.34
C ARG A 40 -1.95 4.15 -4.02
N TYR A 41 -2.07 5.47 -4.03
CA TYR A 41 -1.97 6.24 -2.80
C TYR A 41 -3.29 6.26 -2.04
N GLU A 42 -3.24 5.99 -0.73
CA GLU A 42 -4.37 6.12 0.19
C GLU A 42 -3.88 6.72 1.53
N MET A 43 -4.80 7.26 2.34
CA MET A 43 -4.47 7.59 3.73
C MET A 43 -4.66 6.31 4.56
N LEU A 44 -3.55 5.70 5.01
CA LEU A 44 -3.60 4.52 5.86
C LEU A 44 -3.69 4.96 7.32
N GLU A 45 -4.53 4.27 8.10
CA GLU A 45 -4.61 4.53 9.55
C GLU A 45 -3.37 4.03 10.28
N VAL A 46 -2.71 2.99 9.75
CA VAL A 46 -1.50 2.33 10.28
C VAL A 46 -0.67 1.82 9.09
N GLY A 47 0.65 1.84 9.21
CA GLY A 47 1.56 1.35 8.16
C GLY A 47 1.82 2.36 7.05
N ASP A 48 2.88 2.09 6.29
CA ASP A 48 3.33 2.89 5.16
C ASP A 48 3.00 2.23 3.82
N TYR A 49 3.01 0.89 3.77
CA TYR A 49 2.76 0.11 2.57
C TYR A 49 1.86 -1.09 2.89
N LEU A 50 0.78 -1.27 2.14
CA LEU A 50 -0.06 -2.47 2.16
C LEU A 50 0.17 -3.25 0.86
N LEU A 51 0.70 -4.46 1.02
CA LEU A 51 1.06 -5.38 -0.05
C LEU A 51 -0.03 -6.45 -0.24
N PRO A 52 -0.08 -7.12 -1.40
CA PRO A 52 -0.97 -8.26 -1.60
C PRO A 52 -0.81 -9.34 -0.53
N GLY A 53 -1.93 -9.95 -0.14
CA GLY A 53 -1.97 -10.93 0.95
C GLY A 53 -2.14 -10.31 2.34
N ASP A 54 -2.68 -9.08 2.42
CA ASP A 54 -2.95 -8.37 3.67
C ASP A 54 -1.68 -8.15 4.53
N ILE A 55 -0.54 -7.92 3.86
CA ILE A 55 0.75 -7.67 4.52
C ILE A 55 0.97 -6.16 4.65
N LEU A 56 1.08 -5.68 5.88
CA LEU A 56 1.36 -4.28 6.19
C LEU A 56 2.83 -4.10 6.56
N VAL A 57 3.47 -3.07 5.98
CA VAL A 57 4.88 -2.73 6.22
C VAL A 57 4.98 -1.32 6.81
N GLU A 58 5.81 -1.20 7.83
CA GLU A 58 6.23 0.07 8.43
C GLU A 58 7.70 0.31 8.06
N ARG A 59 8.03 1.49 7.54
CA ARG A 59 9.37 1.90 7.15
C ARG A 59 9.94 2.83 8.24
N LYS A 60 11.21 2.63 8.61
CA LYS A 60 11.95 3.44 9.59
C LYS A 60 13.23 4.00 9.01
#